data_AF-A0A9Q1BHA6-F1
#
_entry.id   AF-A0A9Q1BHA6-F1
#
_cell.length_a   1.000
_cell.length_b   1.000
_cell.length_c   1.000
_cell.angle_alpha   90.00
_cell.angle_beta   90.00
_cell.angle_gamma   90.00
#
_symmetry.space_group_name_H-M   'P 1'
#
loop_
_entity.id
_entity.type
_entity.pdbx_description
1 polymer ?
#
loop_
_entity_poly.entity_id
_entity_poly.type
_entity_poly.pdbx_seq_one_letter_code
_entity_poly.pdbx_strand_id
1 'polypeptide(L)'
;MFHSSSQRKYWIFNSPDEINGQRQAVNEKYCETHSARCKKKDPSNFFLKASEERALLRYYEHLLRDFCRKFRPPMPVTVMVSSERVL
;
A
#
# COMPACT_ATOMS: atom_id res chain seq x y z
N MET A 1 -10.69 -1.34 -23.88
CA MET A 1 -10.70 -2.75 -23.43
C MET A 1 -9.43 -3.04 -22.63
N PHE A 2 -9.42 -4.08 -21.77
CA PHE A 2 -8.33 -4.37 -20.83
C PHE A 2 -6.92 -4.39 -21.47
N HIS A 3 -6.80 -4.88 -22.71
CA HIS A 3 -5.51 -4.97 -23.41
C HIS A 3 -4.82 -3.63 -23.65
N SER A 4 -5.56 -2.52 -23.69
CA SER A 4 -5.05 -1.15 -23.82
C SER A 4 -5.14 -0.35 -22.52
N SER A 5 -5.58 -0.96 -21.42
CA SER A 5 -5.78 -0.29 -20.13
C SER A 5 -4.46 0.10 -19.46
N SER A 6 -4.51 1.17 -18.65
CA SER A 6 -3.42 1.55 -17.76
C SER A 6 -3.10 0.47 -16.73
N GLN A 7 -4.13 -0.28 -16.28
CA GLN A 7 -3.94 -1.39 -15.35
C GLN A 7 -2.94 -2.41 -15.91
N ARG A 8 -3.16 -2.90 -17.14
CA ARG A 8 -2.26 -3.87 -17.76
C ARG A 8 -0.85 -3.32 -17.99
N LYS A 9 -0.74 -2.04 -18.35
CA LYS A 9 0.54 -1.42 -18.71
C LYS A 9 1.42 -1.09 -17.51
N TYR A 10 0.84 -0.71 -16.37
CA TYR A 10 1.58 -0.09 -15.26
C TYR A 10 1.33 -0.73 -13.89
N TRP A 11 0.27 -1.53 -13.73
CA TRP A 11 -0.17 -2.07 -12.44
C TRP A 11 -0.30 -3.60 -12.42
N ILE A 12 0.28 -4.27 -13.41
CA ILE A 12 0.43 -5.73 -13.44
C ILE A 12 1.92 -6.02 -13.55
N PHE A 13 2.43 -6.72 -12.55
CA PHE A 13 3.84 -7.02 -12.39
C PHE A 13 4.09 -8.49 -12.72
N ASN A 14 5.31 -8.82 -13.14
CA ASN A 14 5.64 -10.17 -13.58
C ASN A 14 5.87 -11.13 -12.40
N SER A 15 6.26 -10.58 -11.24
CA SER A 15 6.49 -11.35 -10.04
C SER A 15 6.10 -10.58 -8.77
N PRO A 16 5.79 -11.28 -7.67
CA PRO A 16 5.64 -10.66 -6.35
C PRO A 16 6.92 -9.95 -5.89
N ASP A 17 8.09 -10.44 -6.30
CA ASP A 17 9.39 -9.90 -5.90
C ASP A 17 9.65 -8.52 -6.50
N GLU A 18 9.17 -8.27 -7.71
CA GLU A 18 9.21 -6.94 -8.35
C GLU A 18 8.49 -5.89 -7.49
N ILE A 19 7.30 -6.22 -7.00
CA ILE A 19 6.51 -5.34 -6.11
C ILE A 19 7.21 -5.19 -4.75
N ASN A 20 7.75 -6.28 -4.21
CA ASN A 20 8.46 -6.25 -2.92
C ASN A 20 9.70 -5.35 -2.99
N GLY A 21 10.48 -5.45 -4.07
CA GLY A 21 11.64 -4.59 -4.31
C GLY A 21 11.26 -3.12 -4.45
N GLN A 22 10.20 -2.81 -5.20
CA GLN A 22 9.70 -1.44 -5.32
C GLN A 22 9.23 -0.87 -3.98
N ARG A 23 8.49 -1.66 -3.19
CA ARG A 23 8.03 -1.26 -1.85
C ARG A 23 9.19 -0.99 -0.90
N GLN A 24 10.20 -1.87 -0.90
CA GLN A 24 11.42 -1.67 -0.10
C GLN A 24 12.15 -0.39 -0.51
N ALA A 25 12.36 -0.17 -1.81
CA ALA A 25 13.03 1.04 -2.31
C ALA A 25 12.29 2.33 -1.92
N VAL A 26 10.95 2.32 -1.93
CA VAL A 26 10.14 3.47 -1.48
C VAL A 26 10.29 3.71 0.03
N ASN A 27 10.28 2.64 0.85
CA ASN A 27 10.48 2.74 2.30
C ASN A 27 11.87 3.31 2.64
N GLU A 28 12.92 2.81 1.98
CA GLU A 28 14.30 3.29 2.14
C GLU A 28 14.40 4.77 1.76
N LYS A 29 13.88 5.15 0.59
CA LYS A 29 13.84 6.54 0.13
C LYS A 29 13.09 7.46 1.09
N TYR A 30 11.99 6.98 1.69
CA TYR A 30 11.24 7.75 2.69
C TYR A 30 12.08 8.00 3.95
N CYS A 31 12.77 6.97 4.45
CA CYS A 31 13.65 7.06 5.60
C CYS A 31 14.80 8.04 5.37
N GLU A 32 15.45 7.96 4.20
CA GLU A 32 16.53 8.87 3.80
C GLU A 32 16.04 10.32 3.76
N THR A 33 14.93 10.58 3.06
CA THR A 33 14.37 11.92 2.88
C THR A 33 13.92 12.54 4.20
N HIS A 34 13.44 11.73 5.14
CA HIS A 34 12.90 12.20 6.42
C HIS A 34 13.85 12.00 7.61
N SER A 35 15.10 11.61 7.37
CA SER A 35 16.12 11.36 8.38
C SER A 35 16.29 12.52 9.38
N ALA A 36 16.10 13.77 8.93
CA ALA A 36 16.11 14.96 9.79
C ALA A 36 15.06 14.94 10.92
N ARG A 37 13.95 14.18 10.76
CA ARG A 37 12.92 14.01 11.79
C ARG A 37 13.36 13.13 12.95
N CYS A 38 14.42 12.32 12.79
CA CYS A 38 14.88 11.43 13.84
C CYS A 38 15.47 12.17 15.07
N LYS A 39 15.90 13.43 14.98
CA LYS A 39 16.29 14.33 16.10
C LYS A 39 16.92 13.66 17.36
N LYS A 40 17.78 12.63 17.19
CA LYS A 40 18.49 11.80 18.23
C LYS A 40 17.87 10.44 18.60
N LYS A 41 16.75 10.02 18.01
CA LYS A 41 16.25 8.64 18.12
C LYS A 41 16.98 7.75 17.13
N ASP A 42 17.16 6.49 17.51
CA ASP A 42 17.66 5.45 16.61
C ASP A 42 16.71 5.34 15.41
N PRO A 43 17.19 5.61 14.18
CA PRO A 43 16.36 5.59 12.98
C PRO A 43 15.70 4.22 12.75
N SER A 44 16.33 3.14 13.21
CA SER A 44 15.80 1.77 13.08
C SER A 44 14.56 1.50 13.94
N ASN A 45 14.36 2.31 15.00
CA ASN A 45 13.18 2.25 15.89
C ASN A 45 12.21 3.42 15.66
N PHE A 46 12.59 4.41 14.85
CA PHE A 46 11.74 5.57 14.55
C PHE A 46 10.89 5.36 13.30
N PHE A 47 11.48 4.75 12.26
CA PHE A 47 10.78 4.43 11.02
C PHE A 47 10.25 3.00 11.04
N LEU A 48 9.15 2.79 10.31
CA LEU A 48 8.59 1.46 10.10
C LEU A 48 9.47 0.67 9.14
N LYS A 49 9.73 -0.59 9.49
CA LYS A 49 10.31 -1.55 8.55
C LYS A 49 9.29 -1.89 7.46
N ALA A 50 9.76 -2.28 6.28
CA ALA A 50 8.89 -2.69 5.18
C ALA A 50 7.89 -3.81 5.56
N SER A 51 8.26 -4.70 6.48
CA SER A 51 7.37 -5.74 7.00
C SER A 51 6.24 -5.18 7.88
N GLU A 52 6.54 -4.18 8.72
CA GLU A 52 5.58 -3.51 9.60
C GLU A 52 4.61 -2.64 8.80
N GLU A 53 5.14 -1.90 7.82
CA GLU A 53 4.33 -1.16 6.84
C GLU A 53 3.35 -2.10 6.13
N ARG A 54 3.81 -3.28 5.69
CA ARG A 54 2.93 -4.28 5.05
C ARG A 54 1.89 -4.88 5.99
N ALA A 55 2.20 -5.04 7.27
CA ALA A 55 1.23 -5.47 8.27
C ALA A 55 0.14 -4.41 8.46
N LEU A 56 0.52 -3.13 8.53
CA LEU A 56 -0.41 -2.01 8.61
C LEU A 56 -1.29 -1.89 7.37
N LEU A 57 -0.73 -2.01 6.17
CA LEU A 57 -1.50 -1.97 4.92
C LEU A 57 -2.59 -3.04 4.91
N ARG A 58 -2.26 -4.28 5.28
CA ARG A 58 -3.24 -5.38 5.39
C ARG A 58 -4.33 -5.13 6.43
N TYR A 59 -3.95 -4.53 7.56
CA TYR A 59 -4.91 -4.15 8.58
C TYR A 59 -5.89 -3.09 8.06
N TYR A 60 -5.38 -2.04 7.41
CA TYR A 60 -6.21 -0.99 6.84
C TYR A 60 -7.05 -1.46 5.65
N GLU A 61 -6.56 -2.40 4.85
CA GLU A 61 -7.34 -3.06 3.79
C GLU A 61 -8.57 -3.78 4.39
N HIS A 62 -8.37 -4.55 5.46
CA HIS A 62 -9.49 -5.18 6.19
C HIS A 62 -10.47 -4.14 6.75
N LEU A 63 -9.95 -3.09 7.37
CA LEU A 63 -10.77 -2.03 7.94
C LEU A 63 -11.58 -1.30 6.86
N LEU A 64 -10.98 -1.02 5.71
CA LEU A 64 -11.63 -0.40 4.56
C LEU A 64 -12.72 -1.30 4.00
N ARG A 65 -12.46 -2.60 3.88
CA ARG A 65 -13.44 -3.57 3.41
C ARG A 65 -14.66 -3.63 4.34
N ASP A 66 -14.43 -3.67 5.64
CA ASP A 66 -15.49 -3.68 6.64
C ASP A 66 -16.25 -2.35 6.66
N PHE A 67 -15.57 -1.23 6.44
CA PHE A 67 -16.17 0.08 6.27
C PHE A 67 -17.10 0.13 5.05
N CYS A 68 -16.62 -0.32 3.89
CA CYS A 68 -17.41 -0.39 2.66
C CYS A 68 -18.66 -1.29 2.80
N ARG A 69 -18.57 -2.40 3.54
CA ARG A 69 -19.71 -3.29 3.82
C ARG A 69 -20.79 -2.67 4.70
N LYS A 70 -20.40 -1.74 5.57
CA LYS A 70 -21.32 -1.07 6.52
C LYS A 70 -21.99 0.17 5.92
N PHE A 71 -21.66 0.55 4.68
CA PHE A 71 -22.30 1.67 4.00
C PHE A 71 -23.81 1.50 3.88
N ARG A 72 -24.53 2.60 4.06
CA ARG A 72 -25.97 2.70 3.79
C ARG A 72 -26.22 3.87 2.85
N PRO A 73 -26.68 3.62 1.61
CA PRO A 73 -27.03 2.31 1.01
C PRO A 73 -25.80 1.40 0.76
N PRO A 74 -25.99 0.08 0.62
CA PRO A 74 -24.90 -0.87 0.40
C PRO A 74 -24.05 -0.49 -0.82
N MET A 75 -22.73 -0.43 -0.63
CA MET A 75 -21.81 -0.09 -1.69
C MET A 75 -21.72 -1.23 -2.72
N PRO A 76 -21.82 -0.97 -4.04
CA PRO A 76 -21.69 -2.02 -5.05
C PRO A 76 -20.31 -2.67 -4.99
N VAL A 77 -20.25 -3.99 -5.21
CA VAL A 77 -19.01 -4.79 -5.13
C VAL A 77 -17.92 -4.26 -6.05
N THR A 78 -18.28 -3.76 -7.23
CA THR A 78 -17.35 -3.16 -8.17
C THR A 78 -16.61 -1.95 -7.59
N VAL A 79 -17.31 -1.15 -6.79
CA VAL A 79 -16.72 0.04 -6.15
C VAL A 79 -15.82 -0.38 -4.98
N MET A 80 -16.22 -1.40 -4.20
CA MET A 80 -15.40 -1.94 -3.11
C MET A 80 -14.07 -2.53 -3.61
N VAL A 81 -14.11 -3.32 -4.70
CA VAL A 81 -12.90 -3.91 -5.29
C VAL A 81 -11.99 -2.83 -5.91
N SER A 82 -12.57 -1.73 -6.41
CA SER A 82 -11.78 -0.61 -6.94
C SER A 82 -11.01 0.14 -5.84
N SER A 83 -11.55 0.23 -4.62
CA SER A 83 -10.89 0.89 -3.49
C SER A 83 -9.75 0.07 -2.87
N GLU A 84 -9.79 -1.26 -2.98
CA GLU A 84 -8.74 -2.14 -2.42
C GLU A 84 -7.49 -2.23 -3.31
N ARG A 85 -7.61 -1.99 -4.63
CA ARG A 85 -6.49 -2.13 -5.58
C ARG A 85 -5.41 -1.04 -5.50
N VAL A 86 -5.58 -0.04 -4.65
CA VAL A 86 -4.68 1.12 -4.53
C VAL A 86 -3.68 0.97 -3.36
N LEU A 87 -3.81 -0.08 -2.54
CA LEU A 87 -2.96 -0.38 -1.38
C LEU A 87 -2.06 -1.61 -1.64
#